data_AF-A0AAN3DB01-F1
#
_entry.id   AF-A0AAN3DB01-F1
#
_cell.length_a   1.000
_cell.length_b   1.000
_cell.length_c   1.000
_cell.angle_alpha   90.00
_cell.angle_beta   90.00
_cell.angle_gamma   90.00
#
_symmetry.space_group_name_H-M   'P 1'
#
loop_
_entity.id
_entity.type
_entity.pdbx_description
1 polymer ?
#
loop_
_entity_poly.entity_id
_entity_poly.type
_entity_poly.pdbx_seq_one_letter_code
_entity_poly.pdbx_strand_id
1 'polypeptide(L)'
;MIAMIISKYKIWKYMFYAIPILLLTDLILGKYSLLFLDREFPVIYVRNFLFVGLPYFALGACLKKYSDKISKIKYYYWLIGGILFSLTSLMEKWVLLYLDKNPGREHYFSSTLLALCLFLLVLSFKKKEPTIYSTIGNKDSLYIYIFHPLFISIIGMIVGKIASNSIVNIYSFTAPFVVFLSTMVFIIVIRKIRLIQ
;
A
#
# COMPACT_ATOMS: atom_id res chain seq x y z
N MET A 1 -13.25 -12.14 -10.83
CA MET A 1 -13.29 -12.63 -12.23
C MET A 1 -11.92 -13.14 -12.71
N ILE A 2 -10.86 -12.33 -12.70
CA ILE A 2 -9.54 -12.72 -13.25
C ILE A 2 -8.90 -13.88 -12.46
N ALA A 3 -8.94 -13.84 -11.13
CA ALA A 3 -8.47 -14.95 -10.28
C ALA A 3 -9.21 -16.29 -10.54
N MET A 4 -10.52 -16.22 -10.83
CA MET A 4 -11.33 -17.39 -11.17
C MET A 4 -10.91 -17.98 -12.52
N ILE A 5 -10.64 -17.13 -13.52
CA ILE A 5 -10.14 -17.55 -14.83
C ILE A 5 -8.78 -18.23 -14.69
N ILE A 6 -7.84 -17.62 -13.97
CA ILE A 6 -6.50 -18.17 -13.73
C ILE A 6 -6.56 -19.53 -13.04
N SER A 7 -7.44 -19.67 -12.05
CA SER A 7 -7.68 -20.93 -11.34
C SER A 7 -8.26 -22.01 -12.27
N LYS A 8 -9.25 -21.65 -13.09
CA LYS A 8 -9.90 -22.55 -14.05
C LYS A 8 -8.92 -23.13 -15.07
N TYR A 9 -7.96 -22.33 -15.53
CA TYR A 9 -6.96 -22.74 -16.53
C TYR A 9 -5.62 -23.22 -15.95
N LYS A 10 -5.47 -23.32 -14.62
CA LYS A 10 -4.23 -23.75 -13.92
C LYS A 10 -2.96 -22.96 -14.32
N ILE A 11 -3.09 -21.67 -14.69
CA ILE A 11 -1.99 -20.84 -15.23
C ILE A 11 -1.08 -20.26 -14.12
N TRP A 12 -1.36 -20.54 -12.84
CA TRP A 12 -0.63 -19.98 -11.69
C TRP A 12 0.90 -20.09 -11.77
N LYS A 13 1.44 -21.19 -12.32
CA LYS A 13 2.89 -21.37 -12.47
C LYS A 13 3.50 -20.31 -13.38
N TYR A 14 2.91 -20.07 -14.54
CA TYR A 14 3.36 -19.05 -15.50
C TYR A 14 3.21 -17.64 -14.93
N MET A 15 2.13 -17.39 -14.20
CA MET A 15 1.93 -16.09 -13.54
C MET A 15 3.00 -15.80 -12.50
N PHE A 16 3.44 -16.80 -11.72
CA PHE A 16 4.51 -16.58 -10.75
C PHE A 16 5.85 -16.24 -11.41
N TYR A 17 6.16 -16.84 -12.56
CA TYR A 17 7.34 -16.44 -13.35
C TYR A 17 7.20 -15.08 -14.00
N ALA A 18 5.98 -14.67 -14.35
CA ALA A 18 5.71 -13.36 -14.95
C ALA A 18 5.83 -12.20 -13.96
N ILE A 19 5.70 -12.43 -12.64
CA ILE A 19 5.81 -11.39 -11.60
C ILE A 19 7.06 -10.52 -11.73
N PRO A 20 8.30 -11.06 -11.65
CA PRO A 20 9.51 -10.24 -11.68
C PRO A 20 9.67 -9.51 -13.01
N ILE A 21 9.28 -10.16 -14.11
CA ILE A 21 9.35 -9.58 -15.45
C ILE A 21 8.42 -8.36 -15.53
N LEU A 22 7.16 -8.53 -15.13
CA LEU A 22 6.14 -7.47 -15.20
C LEU A 22 6.47 -6.29 -14.28
N LEU A 23 6.95 -6.54 -13.06
CA LEU A 23 7.36 -5.48 -12.13
C LEU A 23 8.62 -4.75 -12.60
N LEU A 24 9.60 -5.45 -13.18
CA LEU A 24 10.78 -4.82 -13.76
C LEU A 24 10.39 -3.93 -14.94
N THR A 25 9.50 -4.38 -15.82
CA THR A 25 8.98 -3.53 -16.91
C THR A 25 8.24 -2.30 -16.38
N ASP A 26 7.43 -2.39 -15.32
CA ASP A 26 6.78 -1.21 -14.70
C ASP A 26 7.80 -0.21 -14.16
N LEU A 27 8.87 -0.71 -13.52
CA LEU A 27 9.90 0.15 -12.94
C LEU A 27 10.74 0.84 -14.02
N ILE A 28 11.21 0.08 -15.02
CA ILE A 28 12.02 0.60 -16.13
C ILE A 28 11.22 1.62 -16.95
N LEU A 29 9.97 1.31 -17.31
CA LEU A 29 9.12 2.23 -18.09
C LEU A 29 8.54 3.36 -17.25
N GLY A 30 8.51 3.20 -15.93
CA GLY A 30 8.01 4.20 -15.00
C GLY A 30 9.11 5.12 -14.50
N LYS A 31 9.63 4.79 -13.31
CA LYS A 31 10.51 5.70 -12.56
C LYS A 31 11.90 5.82 -13.16
N TYR A 32 12.45 4.73 -13.71
CA TYR A 32 13.79 4.75 -14.30
C TYR A 32 13.75 5.05 -15.79
N SER A 33 12.59 5.41 -16.35
CA SER A 33 12.49 5.75 -17.77
C SER A 33 13.34 6.97 -18.11
N LEU A 34 13.38 7.96 -17.21
CA LEU A 34 14.23 9.13 -17.38
C LEU A 34 15.74 8.80 -17.26
N LEU A 35 16.08 7.71 -16.57
CA LEU A 35 17.47 7.22 -16.45
C LEU A 35 17.91 6.38 -17.65
N PHE A 36 17.04 5.52 -18.17
CA PHE A 36 17.39 4.56 -19.23
C PHE A 36 16.97 4.98 -20.63
N LEU A 37 15.91 5.79 -20.76
CA LEU A 37 15.26 6.12 -22.03
C LEU A 37 15.21 7.64 -22.28
N ASP A 38 15.72 8.47 -21.34
CA ASP A 38 15.72 9.94 -21.35
C ASP A 38 14.36 10.57 -21.75
N ARG A 39 13.27 9.84 -21.50
CA ARG A 39 11.89 10.25 -21.81
C ARG A 39 10.97 9.91 -20.65
N GLU A 40 10.01 10.80 -20.39
CA GLU A 40 8.93 10.52 -19.45
C GLU A 40 7.76 9.85 -20.18
N PHE A 41 7.36 8.67 -19.71
CA PHE A 41 6.12 8.06 -20.17
C PHE A 41 4.95 8.52 -19.29
N PRO A 42 3.76 8.78 -19.89
CA PRO A 42 2.59 9.15 -19.12
C PRO A 42 2.20 8.02 -18.16
N VAL A 43 1.87 8.39 -16.92
CA VAL A 43 1.53 7.47 -15.82
C VAL A 43 0.40 6.49 -16.20
N ILE A 44 -0.51 6.91 -17.09
CA ILE A 44 -1.66 6.12 -17.56
C ILE A 44 -1.23 4.86 -18.33
N TYR A 45 -0.16 4.94 -19.13
CA TYR A 45 0.30 3.80 -19.93
C TYR A 45 1.09 2.79 -19.12
N VAL A 46 1.84 3.28 -18.13
CA VAL A 46 2.70 2.44 -17.28
C VAL A 46 1.87 1.79 -16.16
N ARG A 47 0.94 2.54 -15.55
CA ARG A 47 0.08 2.06 -14.44
C ARG A 47 -1.14 1.30 -14.95
N ASN A 48 -0.89 0.26 -15.72
CA ASN A 48 -1.94 -0.64 -16.19
C ASN A 48 -2.18 -1.77 -15.19
N PHE A 49 -3.42 -2.28 -15.20
CA PHE A 49 -3.80 -3.47 -14.43
C PHE A 49 -2.83 -4.64 -14.69
N LEU A 50 -2.29 -4.75 -15.90
CA LEU A 50 -1.40 -5.83 -16.31
C LEU A 50 0.01 -5.75 -15.69
N PHE A 51 0.58 -4.54 -15.54
CA PHE A 51 1.95 -4.34 -15.07
C PHE A 51 2.05 -4.12 -13.55
N VAL A 52 0.97 -3.63 -12.93
CA VAL A 52 0.94 -3.33 -11.49
C VAL A 52 -0.05 -4.25 -10.78
N GLY A 53 -1.31 -4.27 -11.22
CA GLY A 53 -2.36 -5.01 -10.52
C GLY A 53 -2.15 -6.52 -10.51
N LEU A 54 -1.85 -7.11 -11.66
CA LEU A 54 -1.72 -8.56 -11.83
C LEU A 54 -0.46 -9.13 -11.14
N PRO A 55 0.73 -8.49 -11.20
CA PRO A 55 1.91 -8.95 -10.49
C PRO A 55 1.74 -8.87 -8.97
N TYR A 56 1.18 -7.78 -8.43
CA TYR A 56 0.93 -7.68 -6.99
C TYR A 56 -0.13 -8.67 -6.51
N PHE A 57 -1.18 -8.90 -7.30
CA PHE A 57 -2.17 -9.93 -6.99
C PHE A 57 -1.54 -11.33 -6.98
N ALA A 58 -0.73 -11.64 -8.01
CA ALA A 58 -0.02 -12.92 -8.10
C ALA A 58 1.01 -13.09 -6.98
N LEU A 59 1.71 -12.03 -6.57
CA LEU A 59 2.59 -12.02 -5.40
C LEU A 59 1.83 -12.36 -4.13
N GLY A 60 0.69 -11.73 -3.87
CA GLY A 60 -0.16 -12.05 -2.71
C GLY A 60 -0.62 -13.51 -2.70
N ALA A 61 -1.00 -14.05 -3.86
CA ALA A 61 -1.36 -15.45 -3.99
C ALA A 61 -0.15 -16.39 -3.77
N CYS A 62 1.04 -16.01 -4.24
CA CYS A 62 2.29 -16.73 -4.00
C CYS A 62 2.62 -16.77 -2.50
N LEU A 63 2.56 -15.61 -1.82
CA LEU A 63 2.78 -15.50 -0.37
C LEU A 63 1.81 -16.38 0.42
N LYS A 64 0.52 -16.40 0.04
CA LYS A 64 -0.47 -17.28 0.66
C LYS A 64 -0.16 -18.76 0.43
N LYS A 65 0.30 -19.14 -0.77
CA LYS A 65 0.65 -20.53 -1.10
C LYS A 65 1.86 -21.04 -0.29
N TYR A 66 2.83 -20.16 0.00
CA TYR A 66 4.05 -20.51 0.72
C TYR A 66 4.05 -20.05 2.19
N SER A 67 2.90 -19.62 2.73
CA SER A 67 2.78 -19.08 4.09
C SER A 67 3.32 -20.04 5.15
N ASP A 68 3.09 -21.34 4.98
CA ASP A 68 3.50 -22.37 5.94
C ASP A 68 5.02 -22.60 5.96
N LYS A 69 5.70 -22.30 4.85
CA LYS A 69 7.17 -22.33 4.79
C LYS A 69 7.75 -21.03 5.35
N ILE A 70 7.13 -19.90 5.03
CA ILE A 70 7.55 -18.56 5.45
C ILE A 70 7.42 -18.40 6.98
N SER A 71 6.37 -18.94 7.59
CA SER A 71 6.14 -18.87 9.04
C SER A 71 7.20 -19.59 9.86
N LYS A 72 7.96 -20.52 9.25
CA LYS A 72 9.11 -21.19 9.88
C LYS A 72 10.36 -20.32 9.91
N ILE A 73 10.45 -19.32 9.03
CA ILE A 73 11.56 -18.38 9.00
C ILE A 73 11.41 -17.41 10.18
N LYS A 74 12.51 -17.20 10.90
CA LYS A 74 12.53 -16.32 12.07
C LYS A 74 12.29 -14.86 11.65
N TYR A 75 11.45 -14.16 12.40
CA TYR A 75 11.00 -12.80 12.10
C TYR A 75 12.15 -11.76 11.95
N TYR A 76 13.30 -11.97 12.63
CA TYR A 76 14.42 -11.01 12.57
C TYR A 76 15.02 -10.88 11.17
N TYR A 77 14.99 -11.92 10.33
CA TYR A 77 15.50 -11.81 8.96
C TYR A 77 14.67 -10.80 8.15
N TRP A 78 13.34 -10.81 8.34
CA TRP A 78 12.44 -9.87 7.69
C TRP A 78 12.54 -8.46 8.29
N LEU A 79 12.79 -8.33 9.59
CA LEU A 79 13.10 -7.03 10.22
C LEU A 79 14.37 -6.41 9.64
N ILE A 80 15.46 -7.17 9.58
CA ILE A 80 16.74 -6.71 9.04
C ILE A 80 16.56 -6.31 7.57
N GLY A 81 15.84 -7.14 6.79
CA GLY A 81 15.47 -6.81 5.41
C GLY A 81 14.68 -5.50 5.31
N GLY A 82 13.67 -5.31 6.17
CA GLY A 82 12.89 -4.07 6.21
C GLY A 82 13.73 -2.83 6.51
N ILE A 83 14.69 -2.91 7.44
CA ILE A 83 15.60 -1.81 7.76
C ILE A 83 16.58 -1.54 6.60
N LEU A 84 17.12 -2.59 5.97
CA LEU A 84 17.98 -2.44 4.80
C LEU A 84 17.23 -1.81 3.62
N PHE A 85 16.01 -2.27 3.33
CA PHE A 85 15.22 -1.74 2.23
C PHE A 85 14.71 -0.33 2.49
N SER A 86 14.43 0.04 3.74
CA SER A 86 14.11 1.44 4.05
C SER A 86 15.31 2.37 3.82
N LEU A 87 16.50 2.01 4.29
CA LEU A 87 17.72 2.78 4.05
C LEU A 87 18.06 2.89 2.56
N THR A 88 18.00 1.78 1.82
CA THR A 88 18.27 1.80 0.38
C THR A 88 17.22 2.60 -0.40
N SER A 89 15.95 2.59 0.01
CA SER A 89 14.92 3.44 -0.62
C SER A 89 15.18 4.94 -0.43
N LEU A 90 15.73 5.33 0.73
CA LEU A 90 16.17 6.69 0.96
C LEU A 90 17.37 7.02 0.07
N MET A 91 18.39 6.16 0.07
CA MET A 91 19.57 6.35 -0.79
C MET A 91 19.17 6.47 -2.27
N GLU A 92 18.25 5.65 -2.74
CA GLU A 92 17.74 5.66 -4.10
C GLU A 92 17.06 6.99 -4.44
N LYS A 93 16.27 7.55 -3.52
CA LYS A 93 15.72 8.90 -3.64
C LYS A 93 16.81 9.96 -3.71
N TRP A 94 17.82 9.89 -2.83
CA TRP A 94 18.93 10.84 -2.84
C TRP A 94 19.72 10.82 -4.15
N VAL A 95 20.02 9.64 -4.68
CA VAL A 95 20.73 9.48 -5.97
C VAL A 95 19.91 10.07 -7.12
N LEU A 96 18.61 9.82 -7.16
CA LEU A 96 17.73 10.36 -8.20
C LEU A 96 17.59 11.88 -8.14
N LEU A 97 17.56 12.45 -6.93
CA LEU A 97 17.58 13.90 -6.73
C LEU A 97 18.90 14.52 -7.14
N TYR A 98 20.02 13.86 -6.84
CA TYR A 98 21.36 14.34 -7.25
C TYR A 98 21.53 14.39 -8.77
N LEU A 99 20.92 13.44 -9.49
CA LEU A 99 20.97 13.38 -10.94
C LEU A 99 19.97 14.33 -11.63
N ASP A 100 19.18 15.11 -10.88
CA ASP A 100 18.04 15.91 -11.37
C ASP A 100 17.05 15.10 -12.22
N LYS A 101 17.03 13.79 -11.98
CA LYS A 101 16.24 12.81 -12.73
C LYS A 101 15.13 12.23 -11.86
N ASN A 102 14.37 13.10 -11.19
CA ASN A 102 13.29 12.70 -10.29
C ASN A 102 11.91 12.92 -10.93
N PRO A 103 11.38 11.93 -11.68
CA PRO A 103 10.00 12.00 -12.13
C PRO A 103 9.05 12.00 -10.92
N GLY A 104 7.87 12.63 -11.05
CA GLY A 104 6.89 12.78 -9.96
C GLY A 104 6.33 11.48 -9.36
N ARG A 105 6.80 10.30 -9.79
CA ARG A 105 6.37 8.98 -9.32
C ARG A 105 7.25 8.50 -8.17
N GLU A 106 6.65 8.25 -7.00
CA GLU A 106 7.35 7.75 -5.80
C GLU A 106 7.49 6.22 -5.73
N HIS A 107 7.42 5.52 -6.86
CA HIS A 107 7.51 4.05 -6.89
C HIS A 107 8.96 3.59 -7.12
N TYR A 108 9.69 3.36 -6.04
CA TYR A 108 11.11 2.96 -6.05
C TYR A 108 11.26 1.44 -6.10
N PHE A 109 12.31 0.92 -6.74
CA PHE A 109 12.59 -0.53 -6.72
C PHE A 109 12.71 -1.04 -5.28
N SER A 110 13.48 -0.35 -4.43
CA SER A 110 13.64 -0.76 -3.04
C SER A 110 12.34 -0.71 -2.22
N SER A 111 11.42 0.21 -2.56
CA SER A 111 10.11 0.29 -1.89
C SER A 111 9.24 -0.96 -2.11
N THR A 112 9.38 -1.63 -3.26
CA THR A 112 8.65 -2.88 -3.54
C THR A 112 9.16 -4.04 -2.69
N LEU A 113 10.49 -4.12 -2.50
CA LEU A 113 11.14 -5.11 -1.65
C LEU A 113 10.84 -4.84 -0.17
N LEU A 114 10.84 -3.57 0.23
CA LEU A 114 10.43 -3.14 1.57
C LEU A 114 9.01 -3.61 1.89
N ALA A 115 8.05 -3.36 0.99
CA ALA A 115 6.67 -3.82 1.16
C ALA A 115 6.59 -5.35 1.31
N LEU A 116 7.32 -6.09 0.47
CA LEU A 116 7.39 -7.55 0.56
C LEU A 116 7.95 -8.03 1.91
N CYS A 117 9.04 -7.42 2.40
CA CYS A 117 9.60 -7.71 3.72
C CYS A 117 8.62 -7.43 4.86
N LEU A 118 7.86 -6.34 4.79
CA LEU A 118 6.82 -6.02 5.79
C LEU A 118 5.69 -7.05 5.78
N PHE A 119 5.22 -7.48 4.61
CA PHE A 119 4.21 -8.54 4.51
C PHE A 119 4.73 -9.87 5.07
N LEU A 120 5.98 -10.23 4.75
CA LEU A 120 6.62 -11.45 5.25
C LEU A 120 6.84 -11.40 6.76
N LEU A 121 7.22 -10.24 7.28
CA LEU A 121 7.34 -9.99 8.72
C LEU A 121 6.01 -10.26 9.44
N VAL A 122 4.91 -9.70 8.92
CA VAL A 122 3.57 -9.91 9.47
C VAL A 122 3.18 -11.39 9.44
N LEU A 123 3.50 -12.11 8.35
CA LEU A 123 3.23 -13.56 8.21
C LEU A 123 4.08 -14.44 9.14
N SER A 124 5.27 -13.97 9.55
CA SER A 124 6.14 -14.69 10.49
C SER A 124 5.65 -14.63 11.94
N PHE A 125 4.75 -13.70 12.28
CA PHE A 125 4.15 -13.70 13.62
C PHE A 125 3.10 -14.82 13.75
N LYS A 126 3.21 -15.61 14.82
CA LYS A 126 2.19 -16.60 15.17
C LYS A 126 0.86 -15.87 15.41
N LYS A 127 -0.23 -16.45 14.88
CA LYS A 127 -1.60 -15.95 15.11
C LYS A 127 -1.83 -15.83 16.62
N LYS A 128 -1.95 -14.60 17.11
CA LYS A 128 -2.41 -14.30 18.47
C LYS A 128 -3.93 -14.15 18.46
N GLU A 129 -4.53 -14.30 19.64
CA GLU A 129 -5.94 -13.98 19.88
C GLU A 129 -6.31 -12.61 19.29
N PRO A 130 -7.49 -12.46 18.68
CA PRO A 130 -7.89 -11.21 18.05
C PRO A 130 -7.96 -10.10 19.10
N THR A 131 -7.18 -9.03 18.88
CA THR A 131 -7.26 -7.82 19.69
C THR A 131 -8.36 -6.90 19.15
N ILE A 132 -8.79 -5.94 19.96
CA ILE A 132 -9.77 -4.91 19.52
C ILE A 132 -9.28 -4.19 18.25
N TYR A 133 -7.97 -3.93 18.14
CA TYR A 133 -7.39 -3.32 16.94
C TYR A 133 -7.44 -4.23 15.71
N SER A 134 -7.23 -5.54 15.88
CA SER A 134 -7.29 -6.47 14.75
C SER A 134 -8.73 -6.71 14.28
N THR A 135 -9.72 -6.64 15.18
CA THR A 135 -11.13 -6.75 14.80
C THR A 135 -11.61 -5.51 14.05
N ILE A 136 -11.23 -4.32 14.50
CA ILE A 136 -11.51 -3.06 13.78
C ILE A 136 -10.83 -3.09 12.40
N GLY A 137 -9.55 -3.43 12.31
CA GLY A 137 -8.85 -3.49 11.02
C GLY A 137 -9.48 -4.50 10.05
N ASN A 138 -9.92 -5.66 10.54
CA ASN A 138 -10.52 -6.70 9.70
C ASN A 138 -11.93 -6.33 9.21
N LYS A 139 -12.77 -5.77 10.08
CA LYS A 139 -14.18 -5.49 9.76
C LYS A 139 -14.41 -4.09 9.20
N ASP A 140 -13.69 -3.10 9.73
CA ASP A 140 -14.00 -1.69 9.51
C ASP A 140 -13.08 -1.03 8.46
N SER A 141 -11.97 -1.67 8.03
CA SER A 141 -10.99 -1.07 7.10
C SER A 141 -11.60 -0.59 5.78
N LEU A 142 -12.49 -1.37 5.17
CA LEU A 142 -13.16 -0.99 3.93
C LEU A 142 -14.06 0.24 4.13
N TYR A 143 -14.80 0.29 5.24
CA TYR A 143 -15.67 1.42 5.55
C TYR A 143 -14.87 2.68 5.85
N ILE A 144 -13.77 2.57 6.61
CA ILE A 144 -12.86 3.69 6.86
C ILE A 144 -12.33 4.22 5.54
N TYR A 145 -11.91 3.33 4.63
CA TYR A 145 -11.42 3.72 3.31
C TYR A 145 -12.47 4.49 2.48
N ILE A 146 -13.74 4.07 2.52
CA ILE A 146 -14.81 4.73 1.77
C ILE A 146 -15.23 6.05 2.43
N PHE A 147 -15.34 6.10 3.76
CA PHE A 147 -15.92 7.25 4.46
C PHE A 147 -14.90 8.35 4.78
N HIS A 148 -13.61 8.06 4.97
CA HIS A 148 -12.64 9.09 5.36
C HIS A 148 -12.53 10.29 4.39
N PRO A 149 -12.66 10.17 3.05
CA PRO A 149 -12.64 11.33 2.16
C PRO A 149 -13.86 12.25 2.35
N LEU A 150 -15.00 11.68 2.73
CA LEU A 150 -16.21 12.44 3.06
C LEU A 150 -15.97 13.28 4.32
N PHE A 151 -15.37 12.70 5.36
CA PHE A 151 -15.02 13.43 6.59
C PHE A 151 -13.93 14.48 6.36
N ILE A 152 -12.92 14.20 5.52
CA ILE A 152 -11.93 15.21 5.10
C ILE A 152 -12.64 16.42 4.49
N SER A 153 -13.58 16.18 3.58
CA SER A 153 -14.29 17.24 2.87
C SER A 153 -15.18 18.07 3.81
N ILE A 154 -15.96 17.41 4.67
CA ILE A 154 -16.89 18.06 5.60
C ILE A 154 -16.13 18.85 6.66
N ILE A 155 -15.17 18.22 7.34
CA ILE A 155 -14.40 18.86 8.41
C ILE A 155 -13.52 19.98 7.85
N GLY A 156 -12.89 19.75 6.69
CA GLY A 156 -12.10 20.77 6.00
C GLY A 156 -12.92 22.00 5.63
N MET A 157 -14.16 21.82 5.14
CA MET A 157 -15.05 22.95 4.82
C MET A 157 -15.50 23.72 6.06
N ILE A 158 -15.79 23.04 7.17
CA ILE A 158 -16.20 23.66 8.45
C ILE A 158 -15.04 24.49 9.02
N VAL A 159 -13.85 23.89 9.11
CA VAL A 159 -12.65 24.56 9.64
C VAL A 159 -12.27 25.76 8.76
N GLY A 160 -12.34 25.63 7.44
CA GLY A 160 -12.02 26.71 6.52
C GLY A 160 -13.00 27.90 6.54
N LYS A 161 -14.25 27.70 6.99
CA LYS A 161 -15.27 28.77 7.05
C LYS A 161 -15.37 29.44 8.42
N ILE A 162 -15.14 28.71 9.50
CA ILE A 162 -15.49 29.15 10.87
C ILE A 162 -14.24 29.45 11.70
N ALA A 163 -13.10 28.83 11.38
CA ALA A 163 -11.96 28.83 12.28
C ALA A 163 -10.97 29.97 11.97
N SER A 164 -10.46 30.61 13.03
CA SER A 164 -9.37 31.59 12.93
C SER A 164 -8.10 30.93 12.34
N ASN A 165 -7.22 31.72 11.73
CA ASN A 165 -5.97 31.25 11.11
C ASN A 165 -5.13 30.36 12.04
N SER A 166 -5.19 30.57 13.36
CA SER A 166 -4.52 29.74 14.36
C SER A 166 -5.09 28.31 14.46
N ILE A 167 -6.41 28.15 14.37
CA ILE A 167 -7.09 26.85 14.44
C ILE A 167 -6.88 26.07 13.13
N VAL A 168 -6.83 26.75 11.99
CA VAL A 168 -6.52 26.14 10.70
C VAL A 168 -5.13 25.48 10.71
N ASN A 169 -4.13 26.15 11.30
CA ASN A 169 -2.76 25.65 11.37
C ASN A 169 -2.62 24.44 12.33
N ILE A 170 -3.37 24.45 13.44
CA ILE A 170 -3.46 23.28 14.35
C ILE A 170 -4.17 22.12 13.65
N TYR A 171 -5.23 22.41 12.88
CA TYR A 171 -5.96 21.39 12.12
C TYR A 171 -5.08 20.75 11.04
N SER A 172 -4.26 21.49 10.30
CA SER A 172 -3.38 20.87 9.29
C SER A 172 -2.44 19.81 9.85
N PHE A 173 -2.02 19.96 11.12
CA PHE A 173 -1.19 18.96 11.79
C PHE A 173 -2.01 17.80 12.38
N THR A 174 -3.20 18.09 12.90
CA THR A 174 -4.05 17.11 13.62
C THR A 174 -5.10 16.43 12.74
N ALA A 175 -5.29 16.89 11.50
CA ALA A 175 -6.34 16.45 10.58
C ALA A 175 -6.40 14.92 10.39
N PRO A 176 -5.27 14.19 10.21
CA PRO A 176 -5.33 12.74 10.05
C PRO A 176 -5.96 12.03 11.25
N PHE A 177 -5.65 12.48 12.47
CA PHE A 177 -6.18 11.90 13.71
C PHE A 177 -7.67 12.24 13.89
N VAL A 178 -8.04 13.49 13.64
CA VAL A 178 -9.44 13.96 13.78
C VAL A 178 -10.35 13.24 12.78
N VAL A 179 -9.92 13.11 11.53
CA VAL A 179 -10.67 12.39 10.49
C VAL A 179 -10.77 10.89 10.83
N PHE A 180 -9.68 10.28 11.31
CA PHE A 180 -9.70 8.88 11.69
C PHE A 180 -10.64 8.60 12.88
N LEU A 181 -10.61 9.44 13.92
CA LEU A 181 -11.48 9.28 15.08
C LEU A 181 -12.96 9.50 14.71
N SER A 182 -13.25 10.53 13.91
CA SER A 182 -14.63 10.81 13.47
C SER A 182 -15.20 9.68 12.60
N THR A 183 -14.42 9.16 11.65
CA THR A 183 -14.82 8.00 10.84
C THR A 183 -15.04 6.75 11.68
N MET A 184 -14.20 6.48 12.68
CA MET A 184 -14.39 5.36 13.60
C MET A 184 -15.69 5.46 14.40
N VAL A 185 -15.95 6.62 15.00
CA VAL A 185 -17.20 6.85 15.76
C VAL A 185 -18.41 6.64 14.85
N PHE A 186 -18.36 7.16 13.62
CA PHE A 186 -19.42 6.99 12.64
C PHE A 186 -19.68 5.52 12.28
N ILE A 187 -18.62 4.75 12.03
CA ILE A 187 -18.75 3.31 11.71
C ILE A 187 -19.32 2.54 12.90
N ILE A 188 -18.88 2.83 14.12
CA ILE A 188 -19.44 2.21 15.34
C ILE A 188 -20.94 2.52 15.47
N VAL A 189 -21.37 3.75 15.18
CA VAL A 189 -22.78 4.16 15.21
C VAL A 189 -23.58 3.43 14.14
N ILE A 190 -23.11 3.40 12.88
CA ILE A 190 -23.80 2.70 11.79
C ILE A 190 -23.94 1.20 12.09
N ARG A 191 -22.89 0.58 12.64
CA ARG A 191 -22.91 -0.82 13.06
C ARG A 191 -23.92 -1.07 14.17
N LYS A 192 -24.05 -0.15 15.14
CA LYS A 192 -25.06 -0.24 16.20
C LYS A 192 -26.49 -0.15 15.65
N ILE A 193 -26.68 0.55 14.54
CA ILE A 193 -27.97 0.71 13.83
C ILE A 193 -28.26 -0.47 12.87
N ARG A 194 -27.37 -1.49 12.79
CA ARG A 194 -27.45 -2.66 11.90
C ARG A 194 -27.49 -2.35 10.39
N LEU A 195 -27.04 -1.17 9.98
CA LEU A 195 -26.94 -0.79 8.57
C LEU A 195 -25.75 -1.44 7.85
N ILE A 196 -24.78 -1.96 8.62
CA ILE A 196 -23.55 -2.60 8.13
C ILE A 196 -23.29 -3.85 9.00
N GLN A 197 -22.87 -4.96 8.37
CA GLN A 197 -22.52 -6.24 9.01
C GLN A 197 -21.06 -6.28 9.49
#